data_AF-A0A0V7ZX53-F1
#
_entry.id   AF-A0A0V7ZX53-F1
#
_cell.length_a   1.000
_cell.length_b   1.000
_cell.length_c   1.000
_cell.angle_alpha   90.00
_cell.angle_beta   90.00
_cell.angle_gamma   90.00
#
_symmetry.space_group_name_H-M   'P 1'
#
loop_
_entity.id
_entity.type
_entity.pdbx_description
1 polymer ?
#
loop_
_entity_poly.entity_id
_entity_poly.type
_entity_poly.pdbx_seq_one_letter_code
_entity_poly.pdbx_strand_id
1 'polypeptide(L)'
;MEADSLSTEIILIHPHQTLGKVKLDWMPQPGNYLEFYGQTYTVLERRHRYQLKTGRYQLHQIALYVQCATRPDEKSWIDGRWVIGDASCSYNACSEMIRCAVNPDGPCKSCNFYEKS
;
A
#
# COMPACT_ATOMS: atom_id res chain seq x y z
N MET A 1 2.39 -19.56 -19.30
CA MET A 1 2.39 -18.08 -19.40
C MET A 1 3.54 -17.63 -18.52
N GLU A 2 4.67 -17.25 -19.12
CA GLU A 2 5.88 -16.88 -18.36
C GLU A 2 5.64 -15.56 -17.62
N ALA A 3 5.17 -15.66 -16.38
CA ALA A 3 5.04 -14.53 -15.47
C ALA A 3 6.41 -13.97 -15.04
N ASP A 4 7.50 -14.71 -15.25
CA ASP A 4 8.88 -14.41 -14.79
C ASP A 4 9.56 -13.18 -15.42
N SER A 5 8.92 -12.55 -16.40
CA SER A 5 9.48 -11.40 -17.12
C SER A 5 8.76 -10.07 -16.87
N LEU A 6 7.62 -10.06 -16.17
CA LEU A 6 6.84 -8.83 -15.99
C LEU A 6 7.50 -7.90 -14.96
N SER A 7 8.15 -6.86 -15.47
CA SER A 7 8.64 -5.77 -14.61
C SER A 7 7.46 -4.98 -14.04
N THR A 8 7.52 -4.68 -12.75
CA THR A 8 6.59 -3.78 -12.09
C THR A 8 7.18 -2.37 -12.07
N GLU A 9 6.46 -1.42 -12.63
CA GLU A 9 6.81 0.01 -12.57
C GLU A 9 6.25 0.62 -11.29
N ILE A 10 7.07 1.38 -10.57
CA ILE A 10 6.69 2.08 -9.35
C ILE A 10 6.52 3.57 -9.68
N ILE A 11 5.36 4.12 -9.36
CA ILE A 11 4.96 5.49 -9.66
C ILE A 11 4.54 6.18 -8.36
N LEU A 12 5.27 7.20 -7.94
CA LEU A 12 4.85 8.08 -6.86
C LEU A 12 3.66 8.91 -7.35
N ILE A 13 2.59 9.00 -6.57
CA ILE A 13 1.40 9.77 -6.97
C ILE A 13 1.57 11.29 -6.81
N HIS A 14 2.34 11.73 -5.81
CA HIS A 14 2.54 13.15 -5.49
C HIS A 14 3.98 13.41 -5.02
N PRO A 15 4.77 14.19 -5.79
CA PRO A 15 4.50 14.55 -7.19
C PRO A 15 4.41 13.31 -8.08
N HIS A 16 3.64 13.38 -9.17
CA HIS A 16 3.48 12.23 -10.08
C HIS A 16 4.81 11.93 -10.78
N GLN A 17 5.51 10.89 -10.34
CA GLN A 17 6.87 10.57 -10.79
C GLN A 17 7.09 9.06 -10.88
N THR A 18 7.60 8.58 -12.01
CA THR A 18 8.09 7.20 -12.12
C THR A 18 9.40 7.06 -11.34
N LEU A 19 9.41 6.22 -10.31
CA LEU A 19 10.60 5.96 -9.49
C LEU A 19 11.51 4.91 -10.15
N GLY A 20 10.93 3.95 -10.87
CA GLY A 20 11.69 2.94 -11.61
C GLY A 20 10.90 1.67 -11.87
N LYS A 21 11.62 0.61 -12.27
CA LYS A 21 11.07 -0.73 -12.50
C LYS A 21 11.77 -1.75 -11.63
N VAL A 22 11.01 -2.66 -11.05
CA VAL A 22 11.51 -3.74 -10.19
C VAL A 22 10.78 -5.05 -10.52
N LYS A 23 11.46 -6.18 -10.37
CA LYS A 23 10.80 -7.49 -10.35
C LYS A 23 10.41 -7.78 -8.91
N LEU A 24 9.11 -8.02 -8.69
CA LEU A 24 8.58 -8.41 -7.39
C LEU A 24 8.28 -9.91 -7.43
N ASP A 25 8.69 -10.61 -6.38
CA ASP A 25 8.42 -12.03 -6.12
C ASP A 25 7.06 -12.25 -5.43
N TRP A 26 6.34 -11.18 -5.11
CA TRP A 26 5.03 -11.19 -4.47
C TRP A 26 4.05 -10.28 -5.22
N MET A 27 2.75 -10.43 -4.92
CA MET A 27 1.67 -9.68 -5.58
C MET A 27 1.13 -8.56 -4.66
N PRO A 28 1.68 -7.34 -4.73
CA PRO A 28 1.24 -6.23 -3.88
C PRO A 28 -0.23 -5.86 -4.07
N GLN A 29 -0.94 -5.69 -2.96
CA GLN A 29 -2.28 -5.14 -2.88
C GLN A 29 -2.23 -3.71 -2.30
N PRO A 30 -3.28 -2.90 -2.54
CA PRO A 30 -3.46 -1.64 -1.81
C PRO A 30 -3.35 -1.87 -0.29
N GLY A 31 -2.63 -0.98 0.40
CA GLY A 31 -2.34 -1.10 1.84
C GLY A 31 -1.05 -1.87 2.17
N ASN A 32 -0.51 -2.66 1.24
CA ASN A 32 0.82 -3.24 1.44
C ASN A 32 1.91 -2.17 1.35
N TYR A 33 3.04 -2.46 2.00
CA TYR A 33 4.22 -1.61 2.01
C TYR A 33 5.29 -2.23 1.13
N LEU A 34 6.03 -1.40 0.41
CA LEU A 34 7.20 -1.81 -0.37
C LEU A 34 8.37 -0.89 -0.07
N GLU A 35 9.57 -1.46 -0.07
CA GLU A 35 10.81 -0.70 0.03
C GLU A 35 11.42 -0.57 -1.36
N PHE A 36 11.80 0.66 -1.73
CA PHE A 36 12.45 0.95 -3.00
C PHE A 36 13.53 2.01 -2.77
N TYR A 37 14.78 1.68 -3.11
CA TYR A 37 15.97 2.50 -2.82
C TYR A 37 16.07 3.00 -1.37
N GLY A 38 15.72 2.14 -0.40
CA GLY A 38 15.81 2.47 1.03
C GLY A 38 14.69 3.37 1.56
N GLN A 39 13.74 3.79 0.71
CA GLN A 39 12.54 4.50 1.12
C GLN A 39 11.34 3.54 1.17
N THR A 40 10.51 3.69 2.20
CA THR A 40 9.26 2.95 2.32
C THR A 40 8.12 3.69 1.63
N TYR A 41 7.30 2.94 0.90
CA TYR A 41 6.10 3.41 0.26
C TYR A 41 4.91 2.50 0.57
N THR A 42 3.72 3.10 0.69
CA THR A 42 2.44 2.36 0.72
C THR A 42 1.89 2.26 -0.70
N VAL A 43 1.45 1.06 -1.06
CA VAL A 43 0.73 0.80 -2.32
C VAL A 43 -0.69 1.35 -2.19
N LEU A 44 -1.08 2.20 -3.13
CA LEU A 44 -2.42 2.78 -3.19
C LEU A 44 -3.27 2.15 -4.30
N GLU A 45 -2.64 1.88 -5.45
CA GLU A 45 -3.29 1.22 -6.57
C GLU A 45 -2.32 0.26 -7.26
N ARG A 46 -2.84 -0.88 -7.71
CA ARG A 46 -2.15 -1.79 -8.62
C ARG A 46 -2.88 -1.84 -9.95
N ARG A 47 -2.22 -1.38 -11.01
CA ARG A 47 -2.79 -1.30 -12.36
C ARG A 47 -2.11 -2.28 -13.30
N HIS A 48 -2.89 -3.13 -13.95
CA HIS A 48 -2.43 -3.93 -15.07
C HIS A 48 -2.40 -3.10 -16.36
N ARG A 49 -1.32 -3.21 -17.13
CA ARG A 49 -1.22 -2.65 -18.48
C ARG A 49 -1.15 -3.78 -19.49
N TYR A 50 -2.17 -3.87 -20.33
CA TYR A 50 -2.27 -4.86 -21.39
C TYR A 50 -1.88 -4.24 -22.73
N GLN A 51 -1.31 -5.06 -23.60
CA GLN A 51 -1.01 -4.70 -24.98
C GLN A 51 -1.62 -5.73 -25.93
N LEU A 52 -2.21 -5.27 -27.04
CA LEU A 52 -2.68 -6.15 -28.10
C LEU A 52 -1.48 -6.68 -28.89
N LYS A 53 -1.24 -7.99 -28.84
CA LYS A 53 -0.21 -8.68 -29.63
C LYS A 53 -0.83 -9.88 -30.32
N THR A 54 -0.57 -10.03 -31.62
CA THR A 54 -1.04 -11.18 -32.42
C THR A 54 -2.53 -11.51 -32.21
N GLY A 55 -3.39 -10.47 -32.21
CA GLY A 55 -4.84 -10.62 -32.04
C GLY A 55 -5.34 -10.93 -30.62
N ARG A 56 -4.48 -10.88 -29.59
CA ARG A 56 -4.87 -11.12 -28.18
C ARG A 56 -4.29 -10.04 -27.26
N TYR A 57 -5.05 -9.63 -26.26
CA TYR A 57 -4.53 -8.78 -25.18
C TYR A 57 -3.65 -9.62 -24.26
N GLN A 58 -2.40 -9.18 -24.09
CA GLN A 58 -1.42 -9.82 -23.22
C GLN A 58 -1.01 -8.83 -22.14
N LEU A 59 -0.86 -9.31 -20.89
CA LEU A 59 -0.33 -8.50 -19.81
C LEU A 59 1.11 -8.12 -20.19
N HIS A 60 1.38 -6.82 -20.28
CA HIS A 60 2.65 -6.29 -20.73
C HIS A 60 3.46 -5.71 -19.58
N GLN A 61 2.79 -5.08 -18.62
CA GLN A 61 3.44 -4.44 -17.47
C GLN A 61 2.45 -4.32 -16.31
N ILE A 62 2.97 -4.29 -15.08
CA ILE A 62 2.21 -3.90 -13.90
C ILE A 62 2.73 -2.52 -13.45
N ALA A 63 1.84 -1.62 -13.06
CA ALA A 63 2.19 -0.35 -12.44
C ALA A 63 1.63 -0.30 -11.01
N LEU A 64 2.47 0.08 -10.06
CA LEU A 64 2.07 0.38 -8.69
C LEU A 64 2.10 1.88 -8.50
N TYR A 65 0.97 2.43 -8.10
CA TYR A 65 0.88 3.81 -7.65
C TYR A 65 1.06 3.82 -6.14
N VAL A 66 2.04 4.59 -5.69
CA VAL A 66 2.52 4.56 -4.31
C VAL A 66 2.62 5.96 -3.72
N GLN A 67 2.66 6.02 -2.41
CA GLN A 67 2.95 7.24 -1.65
C GLN A 67 4.02 6.97 -0.60
N CYS A 68 4.88 7.95 -0.34
CA CYS A 68 5.85 7.85 0.76
C CYS A 68 5.11 7.61 2.07
N ALA A 69 5.55 6.61 2.83
CA ALA A 69 4.94 6.28 4.10
C ALA A 69 5.99 5.77 5.07
N THR A 70 5.77 6.04 6.35
CA THR A 70 6.45 5.35 7.44
C THR A 70 5.63 4.10 7.77
N ARG A 71 6.29 2.95 7.98
CA ARG A 71 5.56 1.77 8.46
C ARG A 71 4.95 2.10 9.83
N PRO A 72 3.65 1.85 10.03
CA PRO A 72 3.03 2.12 11.32
C PRO A 72 3.54 1.12 12.36
N ASP A 73 3.98 1.63 13.50
CA ASP A 73 4.48 0.83 14.63
C ASP A 73 3.36 0.10 15.38
N GLU A 74 2.13 0.61 15.29
CA GLU A 74 0.97 0.07 15.97
C GLU A 74 0.02 -0.53 14.93
N LYS A 75 -0.23 -1.83 15.05
CA LYS A 75 -1.21 -2.57 14.25
C LYS A 75 -2.01 -3.51 15.13
N SER A 76 -3.27 -3.70 14.79
CA SER A 76 -4.17 -4.66 15.44
C SER A 76 -4.67 -5.68 14.42
N TRP A 77 -4.80 -6.93 14.83
CA TRP A 77 -5.39 -7.98 14.00
C TRP A 77 -6.86 -8.14 14.35
N ILE A 78 -7.75 -7.80 13.41
CA ILE A 78 -9.20 -7.92 13.57
C ILE A 78 -9.80 -8.48 12.28
N ASP A 79 -10.84 -9.31 12.40
CA ASP A 79 -11.58 -9.87 11.26
C ASP A 79 -10.71 -10.45 10.13
N GLY A 80 -9.57 -11.07 10.49
CA GLY A 80 -8.66 -11.69 9.53
C GLY A 80 -7.79 -10.71 8.72
N ARG A 81 -7.65 -9.45 9.16
CA ARG A 81 -6.79 -8.44 8.52
C ARG A 81 -6.03 -7.59 9.55
N TRP A 82 -4.91 -7.02 9.11
CA TRP A 82 -4.13 -6.08 9.91
C TRP A 82 -4.63 -4.66 9.68
N VAL A 83 -5.09 -3.99 10.74
CA VAL A 83 -5.47 -2.57 10.69
C VAL A 83 -4.43 -1.71 11.40
N ILE A 84 -4.30 -0.45 11.00
CA ILE A 84 -3.38 0.51 11.62
C ILE A 84 -3.96 1.00 12.95
N GLY A 85 -3.12 1.05 13.97
CA GLY A 85 -3.45 1.52 15.31
C GLY A 85 -4.09 0.47 16.21
N ASP A 86 -4.57 0.95 17.35
CA ASP A 86 -5.29 0.14 18.34
C ASP A 86 -6.76 -0.01 17.93
N ALA A 87 -7.19 -1.25 17.67
CA ALA A 87 -8.55 -1.56 17.26
C ALA A 87 -9.58 -1.46 18.40
N SER A 88 -9.14 -1.30 19.65
CA SER A 88 -10.05 -1.04 20.78
C SER A 88 -10.42 0.45 20.92
N CYS A 89 -9.90 1.32 20.06
CA CYS A 89 -10.26 2.73 20.02
C CYS A 89 -11.53 2.97 19.19
N SER A 90 -12.50 3.71 19.74
CA SER A 90 -13.77 4.06 19.09
C SER A 90 -13.62 4.89 17.81
N TYR A 91 -12.48 5.56 17.65
CA TYR A 91 -12.16 6.32 16.44
C TYR A 91 -11.32 5.54 15.43
N ASN A 92 -10.91 4.29 15.73
CA ASN A 92 -10.14 3.49 14.79
C ASN A 92 -10.92 3.31 13.47
N ALA A 93 -10.26 3.54 12.34
CA ALA A 93 -10.90 3.43 11.02
C ALA A 93 -11.03 1.99 10.53
N CYS A 94 -10.56 1.00 11.29
CA CYS A 94 -10.47 -0.42 10.93
C CYS A 94 -9.88 -0.62 9.52
N SER A 95 -8.85 0.17 9.20
CA SER A 95 -8.28 0.29 7.86
C SER A 95 -6.80 -0.07 7.85
N GLU A 96 -6.35 -0.69 6.76
CA GLU A 96 -4.93 -1.04 6.55
C GLU A 96 -4.08 0.17 6.14
N MET A 97 -4.72 1.31 5.85
CA MET A 97 -4.10 2.49 5.27
C MET A 97 -4.21 3.73 6.15
N ILE A 98 -5.27 3.84 6.95
CA ILE A 98 -5.56 5.01 7.79
C ILE A 98 -5.84 4.53 9.22
N ARG A 99 -5.22 5.21 10.19
CA ARG A 99 -5.40 4.93 11.62
C ARG A 99 -6.78 5.35 12.13
N CYS A 100 -7.10 6.63 12.00
CA CYS A 100 -8.37 7.23 12.37
C CYS A 100 -8.56 8.57 11.66
N ALA A 101 -9.77 9.12 11.68
CA ALA A 101 -10.07 10.43 11.08
C ALA A 101 -9.49 11.59 11.89
N VAL A 102 -9.41 11.45 13.22
CA VAL A 102 -9.06 12.56 14.13
C VAL A 102 -7.55 12.76 14.33
N ASN A 103 -6.76 11.70 14.18
CA ASN A 103 -5.30 11.74 14.34
C ASN A 103 -4.64 10.68 13.45
N PRO A 104 -4.65 10.85 12.11
CA PRO A 104 -4.18 9.84 11.17
C PRO A 104 -2.69 9.51 11.33
N ASP A 105 -1.86 10.52 11.65
CA ASP A 105 -0.39 10.39 11.70
C ASP A 105 0.17 10.10 13.10
N GLY A 106 -0.56 10.41 14.17
CA GLY A 106 -0.08 10.27 15.54
C GLY A 106 -0.25 8.86 16.13
N PRO A 107 0.55 8.48 17.14
CA PRO A 107 0.44 7.18 17.80
C PRO A 107 -0.80 7.11 18.71
N CYS A 108 -1.34 5.91 18.92
CA CYS A 108 -2.48 5.64 19.80
C CYS A 108 -2.09 5.78 21.29
N LYS A 109 -0.91 5.29 21.69
CA LYS A 109 -0.47 5.24 23.11
C LYS A 109 -0.49 6.58 23.84
N SER A 110 -0.24 7.69 23.13
CA SER A 110 -0.21 9.05 23.68
C SER A 110 -1.24 9.98 23.01
N CYS A 111 -2.30 9.40 22.44
CA CYS A 111 -3.32 10.17 21.74
C CYS A 111 -4.33 10.77 22.71
N ASN A 112 -4.50 12.10 22.69
CA ASN A 112 -5.51 12.79 23.49
C ASN A 112 -6.96 12.48 23.07
N PHE A 113 -7.16 11.96 21.84
CA PHE A 113 -8.46 11.57 21.32
C PHE A 113 -8.79 10.09 21.58
N TYR A 114 -7.92 9.34 22.24
CA TYR A 114 -8.16 7.91 22.45
C TYR A 114 -9.39 7.69 23.34
N GLU A 115 -10.32 6.88 22.85
CA GLU A 115 -11.52 6.46 23.58
C GLU A 115 -11.71 4.96 23.40
N LYS A 116 -11.89 4.22 24.50
CA LYS A 116 -12.05 2.76 24.44
C LYS A 116 -13.49 2.38 24.08
N SER A 117 -13.67 1.49 23.11
CA SER A 117 -14.95 0.88 22.73
C SER A 117 -15.41 -0.24 23.68
#